data_AF-A0A1I0CJA5-F1
#
_entry.id   AF-A0A1I0CJA5-F1
#
_cell.length_a   1.000
_cell.length_b   1.000
_cell.length_c   1.000
_cell.angle_alpha   90.00
_cell.angle_beta   90.00
_cell.angle_gamma   90.00
#
_symmetry.space_group_name_H-M   'P 1'
#
loop_
_entity.id
_entity.type
_entity.pdbx_description
1 polymer ?
#
loop_
_entity_poly.entity_id
_entity_poly.type
_entity_poly.pdbx_seq_one_letter_code
_entity_poly.pdbx_strand_id
1 'polypeptide(L)'
;MSTGHLREPPYWALLETAHTFGRRDGHAAARFEPHGPVDPPSTHCRGRDPAAFARLLWRDRPGDPPSGLEANAPLWYARGFAEGLAAERRWADRRRTVAAAGTGSPRHTR
;
A
#
# COMPACT_ATOMS: atom_id res chain seq x y z
N MET A 1 -2.42 -26.22 29.06
CA MET A 1 -2.47 -25.42 27.81
C MET A 1 -1.84 -24.07 28.10
N SER A 2 -0.57 -23.86 27.76
CA SER A 2 0.10 -22.57 28.01
C SER A 2 -0.38 -21.54 27.01
N THR A 3 -1.22 -20.62 27.48
CA THR A 3 -1.48 -19.34 26.82
C THR A 3 -0.20 -18.52 26.89
N GLY A 4 0.70 -18.69 25.92
CA GLY A 4 1.82 -17.80 25.75
C GLY A 4 1.27 -16.38 25.63
N HIS A 5 1.59 -15.51 26.58
CA HIS A 5 1.28 -14.09 26.47
C HIS A 5 1.83 -13.60 25.14
N LEU A 6 0.96 -13.39 24.15
CA LEU A 6 1.34 -12.76 22.90
C LEU A 6 1.71 -11.33 23.26
N ARG A 7 3.01 -11.08 23.39
CA ARG A 7 3.56 -9.75 23.62
C ARG A 7 2.94 -8.79 22.60
N GLU A 8 2.38 -7.70 23.09
CA GLU A 8 1.81 -6.66 22.24
C GLU A 8 2.87 -6.18 21.25
N PRO A 9 2.53 -6.03 19.95
CA PRO A 9 3.45 -5.51 18.97
C PRO A 9 3.77 -4.07 19.37
N PRO A 10 5.03 -3.64 19.23
CA PRO A 10 5.35 -2.25 19.45
C PRO A 10 4.56 -1.41 18.45
N TYR A 11 4.15 -0.21 18.87
CA TYR A 11 3.31 0.70 18.08
C TYR A 11 3.83 0.91 16.65
N TRP A 12 5.14 1.04 16.48
CA TRP A 12 5.77 1.19 15.16
C TRP A 12 5.51 0.00 14.22
N ALA A 13 5.41 -1.23 14.75
CA ALA A 13 5.16 -2.41 13.94
C ALA A 13 3.73 -2.44 13.40
N LEU A 14 2.77 -1.85 14.12
CA LEU A 14 1.39 -1.67 13.65
C LEU A 14 1.34 -0.66 12.51
N LEU A 15 2.08 0.44 12.61
CA LEU A 15 2.19 1.45 11.55
C LEU A 15 2.89 0.91 10.29
N GLU A 16 3.96 0.14 10.47
CA GLU A 16 4.65 -0.54 9.36
C GLU A 16 3.72 -1.55 8.66
N THR A 17 2.86 -2.23 9.42
CA THR A 17 1.84 -3.12 8.87
C THR A 17 0.81 -2.34 8.05
N ALA A 18 0.33 -1.20 8.56
CA ALA A 18 -0.59 -0.31 7.84
C ALA A 18 0.01 0.17 6.52
N HIS A 19 1.27 0.63 6.55
CA HIS A 19 2.01 1.03 5.35
C HIS A 19 2.18 -0.12 4.36
N THR A 20 2.53 -1.31 4.85
CA THR A 20 2.67 -2.49 3.99
C THR A 20 1.36 -2.88 3.32
N PHE A 21 0.23 -2.79 4.02
CA PHE A 21 -1.10 -2.97 3.41
C PHE A 21 -1.36 -1.93 2.33
N GLY A 22 -1.14 -0.65 2.63
CA GLY A 22 -1.27 0.43 1.66
C GLY A 22 -0.45 0.16 0.41
N ARG A 23 0.83 -0.17 0.55
CA ARG A 23 1.75 -0.42 -0.57
C ARG A 23 1.31 -1.55 -1.47
N ARG A 24 0.78 -2.64 -0.90
CA ARG A 24 0.25 -3.76 -1.69
C ARG A 24 -1.01 -3.36 -2.45
N ASP A 25 -1.91 -2.65 -1.79
CA ASP A 25 -3.18 -2.23 -2.41
C ASP A 25 -2.92 -1.17 -3.49
N GLY A 26 -1.95 -0.27 -3.31
CA GLY A 26 -1.53 0.70 -4.33
C GLY A 26 -0.89 0.05 -5.55
N HIS A 27 -0.07 -1.00 -5.34
CA HIS A 27 0.47 -1.80 -6.44
C HIS A 27 -0.65 -2.55 -7.19
N ALA A 28 -1.66 -3.06 -6.48
CA ALA A 28 -2.80 -3.72 -7.10
C ALA A 28 -3.66 -2.72 -7.89
N ALA A 29 -3.98 -1.57 -7.30
CA ALA A 29 -4.77 -0.50 -7.92
C ALA A 29 -4.15 -0.01 -9.24
N ALA A 30 -2.82 0.15 -9.28
CA ALA A 30 -2.10 0.57 -10.49
C ALA A 30 -2.25 -0.36 -11.70
N ARG A 31 -2.73 -1.61 -11.51
CA ARG A 31 -3.04 -2.53 -12.61
C ARG A 31 -4.41 -2.29 -13.24
N PHE A 32 -5.32 -1.65 -12.52
CA PHE A 32 -6.71 -1.46 -12.92
C PHE A 32 -7.05 0.01 -13.23
N GLU A 33 -6.37 0.95 -12.57
CA GLU A 33 -6.64 2.37 -12.78
C GLU A 33 -5.85 2.92 -13.98
N PRO A 34 -6.53 3.60 -14.93
CA PRO A 34 -5.87 4.35 -15.99
C PRO A 34 -4.87 5.36 -15.41
N HIS A 35 -3.89 5.78 -16.22
CA HIS A 35 -2.96 6.86 -15.87
C HIS A 35 -3.69 8.23 -15.83
N GLY A 36 -4.60 8.40 -14.88
CA GLY A 36 -5.36 9.61 -14.63
C GLY A 36 -5.04 10.24 -13.28
N PRO A 37 -5.65 11.40 -12.99
CA PRO A 37 -5.62 12.00 -11.66
C PRO A 37 -6.17 10.99 -10.64
N VAL A 38 -5.45 10.82 -9.53
CA VAL A 38 -5.96 10.02 -8.40
C VAL A 38 -6.95 10.90 -7.66
N ASP A 39 -8.14 10.38 -7.38
CA ASP A 39 -9.11 11.03 -6.51
C ASP A 39 -8.47 11.39 -5.15
N PRO A 40 -9.02 12.39 -4.43
CA PRO A 40 -8.52 12.72 -3.10
C PRO A 40 -8.50 11.47 -2.19
N PRO A 41 -7.50 11.35 -1.30
CA PRO A 41 -7.34 10.17 -0.47
C PRO A 41 -8.61 9.85 0.31
N SER A 42 -9.12 8.62 0.19
CA SER A 42 -10.23 8.18 1.03
C SER A 42 -9.79 8.09 2.49
N THR A 43 -10.66 8.51 3.41
CA THR A 43 -10.49 8.23 4.84
C THR A 43 -10.70 6.75 5.18
N HIS A 44 -11.22 5.97 4.23
CA HIS A 44 -11.45 4.54 4.38
C HIS A 44 -10.25 3.74 3.90
N CYS A 45 -9.77 2.83 4.76
CA CYS A 45 -8.66 1.93 4.46
C CYS A 45 -9.23 0.53 4.17
N ARG A 46 -9.15 0.06 2.92
CA ARG A 46 -9.70 -1.25 2.50
C ARG A 46 -11.21 -1.37 2.81
N GLY A 47 -11.95 -0.30 2.55
CA GLY A 47 -13.39 -0.19 2.83
C GLY A 47 -13.76 -0.11 4.31
N ARG A 48 -12.79 0.14 5.20
CA ARG A 48 -13.01 0.28 6.65
C ARG A 48 -12.79 1.71 7.09
N ASP A 49 -13.62 2.20 7.99
CA ASP A 49 -13.33 3.43 8.72
C ASP A 49 -12.04 3.30 9.56
N PRO A 50 -11.50 4.41 10.08
CA PRO A 50 -10.27 4.40 10.88
C PRO A 50 -10.31 3.46 12.09
N ALA A 51 -11.42 3.39 12.83
CA ALA A 51 -11.55 2.58 14.04
C ALA A 51 -11.54 1.08 13.70
N ALA A 52 -12.31 0.68 12.68
CA ALA A 52 -12.34 -0.68 12.17
C ALA A 52 -10.98 -1.09 11.59
N PHE A 53 -10.24 -0.17 11.00
CA PHE A 53 -8.88 -0.42 10.52
C PHE A 53 -7.87 -0.59 11.67
N ALA A 54 -7.94 0.23 12.71
CA ALA A 54 -7.13 0.07 13.91
C ALA A 54 -7.37 -1.30 14.59
N ARG A 55 -8.63 -1.74 14.68
CA ARG A 55 -8.97 -3.08 15.17
C ARG A 55 -8.41 -4.20 14.30
N LEU A 56 -8.47 -4.06 12.97
CA LEU A 56 -7.85 -5.03 12.05
C LEU A 56 -6.34 -5.19 12.31
N LEU A 57 -5.62 -4.10 12.56
CA LEU A 57 -4.19 -4.13 12.86
C LEU A 57 -3.91 -4.73 14.24
N TRP A 58 -4.77 -4.45 15.21
CA TRP A 58 -4.70 -5.02 16.55
C TRP A 58 -5.01 -6.53 16.59
N ARG A 59 -5.78 -7.02 15.62
CA ARG A 59 -6.20 -8.43 15.48
C ARG A 59 -6.94 -8.93 16.73
N ASP A 60 -6.76 -10.20 17.09
CA ASP A 60 -7.45 -10.87 18.20
C ASP A 60 -6.80 -10.60 19.57
N ARG A 61 -6.09 -9.48 19.71
CA ARG A 61 -5.45 -9.11 20.98
C ARG A 61 -6.50 -8.59 21.96
N PRO A 62 -6.32 -8.88 23.27
CA PRO A 62 -7.23 -8.37 24.28
C PRO A 62 -7.18 -6.84 24.36
N GLY A 63 -8.27 -6.23 24.80
CA GLY A 63 -8.38 -4.78 25.00
C GLY A 63 -8.53 -3.99 23.70
N ASP A 64 -8.55 -2.67 23.85
CA ASP A 64 -8.64 -1.74 22.73
C ASP A 64 -7.27 -1.52 22.07
N PRO A 65 -7.24 -1.19 20.76
CA PRO A 65 -6.00 -0.79 20.10
C PRO A 65 -5.32 0.40 20.80
N PRO A 66 -3.98 0.51 20.75
CA PRO A 66 -3.26 1.63 21.34
C PRO A 66 -3.79 3.00 20.89
N SER A 67 -3.85 3.94 21.84
CA SER A 67 -4.28 5.31 21.57
C SER A 67 -3.46 5.93 20.43
N GLY A 68 -4.15 6.55 19.47
CA GLY A 68 -3.54 7.16 18.30
C GLY A 68 -3.37 6.22 17.09
N LEU A 69 -3.57 4.91 17.24
CA LEU A 69 -3.53 3.99 16.09
C LEU A 69 -4.64 4.32 15.09
N GLU A 70 -5.85 4.65 15.56
CA GLU A 70 -6.97 5.08 14.72
C GLU A 70 -6.63 6.30 13.86
N ALA A 71 -5.92 7.28 14.42
CA ALA A 71 -5.53 8.49 13.68
C ALA A 71 -4.35 8.26 12.73
N ASN A 72 -3.35 7.47 13.16
CA ASN A 72 -2.09 7.35 12.42
C ASN A 72 -2.09 6.22 11.39
N ALA A 73 -2.79 5.10 11.65
CA ALA A 73 -2.79 3.98 10.73
C ALA A 73 -3.33 4.35 9.33
N PRO A 74 -4.40 5.15 9.18
CA PRO A 74 -4.84 5.62 7.87
C PRO A 74 -3.79 6.44 7.12
N LEU A 75 -3.04 7.31 7.82
CA LEU A 75 -1.98 8.12 7.21
C LEU A 75 -0.83 7.24 6.67
N TRP A 76 -0.43 6.24 7.45
CA TRP A 76 0.61 5.29 7.03
C TRP A 76 0.14 4.39 5.89
N TYR A 77 -1.12 3.95 5.92
CA TYR A 77 -1.74 3.23 4.81
C TYR A 77 -1.77 4.09 3.53
N ALA A 78 -2.25 5.33 3.60
CA ALA A 78 -2.33 6.23 2.45
C ALA A 78 -0.95 6.51 1.84
N ARG A 79 0.07 6.72 2.69
CA ARG A 79 1.46 6.85 2.24
C ARG A 79 1.94 5.61 1.51
N GLY A 80 1.76 4.43 2.09
CA GLY A 80 2.13 3.16 1.45
C GLY A 80 1.43 2.99 0.10
N PHE A 81 0.14 3.29 0.05
CA PHE A 81 -0.66 3.24 -1.18
C PHE A 81 -0.09 4.11 -2.29
N ALA A 82 0.21 5.38 -1.99
CA ALA A 82 0.84 6.29 -2.95
C ALA A 82 2.22 5.77 -3.43
N GLU A 83 3.02 5.21 -2.52
CA GLU A 83 4.33 4.63 -2.87
C GLU A 83 4.20 3.40 -3.79
N GLY A 84 3.21 2.53 -3.53
CA GLY A 84 2.91 1.36 -4.37
C GLY A 84 2.47 1.77 -5.78
N LEU A 85 1.57 2.76 -5.86
CA LEU A 85 1.11 3.34 -7.14
C LEU A 85 2.27 3.93 -7.94
N ALA A 86 3.11 4.73 -7.28
CA ALA A 86 4.26 5.36 -7.91
C ALA A 86 5.31 4.35 -8.39
N ALA A 87 5.51 3.25 -7.65
CA ALA A 87 6.42 2.18 -8.06
C ALA A 87 5.98 1.55 -9.39
N GLU A 88 4.71 1.19 -9.53
CA GLU A 88 4.18 0.59 -10.76
C GLU A 88 4.22 1.54 -11.95
N ARG A 89 3.94 2.83 -11.74
CA ARG A 89 4.10 3.87 -12.77
C ARG A 89 5.54 3.92 -13.29
N ARG A 90 6.53 3.96 -12.37
CA ARG A 90 7.95 3.92 -12.75
C ARG A 90 8.33 2.64 -13.50
N TRP A 91 7.77 1.48 -13.12
CA TRP A 91 7.99 0.23 -13.84
C TRP A 91 7.38 0.24 -15.25
N ALA A 92 6.17 0.79 -15.42
CA ALA A 92 5.52 0.94 -16.71
C ALA A 92 6.30 1.87 -17.65
N ASP A 93 6.77 3.01 -17.13
CA ASP A 93 7.59 3.96 -17.89
C ASP A 93 8.87 3.31 -18.43
N ARG A 94 9.61 2.59 -17.58
CA ARG A 94 10.80 1.85 -18.01
C ARG A 94 10.52 0.83 -19.11
N ARG A 95 9.41 0.09 -19.01
CA ARG A 95 9.00 -0.88 -20.05
C ARG A 95 8.72 -0.21 -21.38
N ARG A 96 8.05 0.97 -21.36
CA ARG A 96 7.79 1.75 -22.58
C ARG A 96 9.08 2.23 -23.23
N THR A 97 10.02 2.76 -22.45
CA THR A 97 11.32 3.22 -22.96
C THR A 97 12.11 2.09 -23.62
N VAL A 98 12.15 0.91 -22.99
CA VAL A 98 12.83 -0.27 -23.56
C VAL A 98 12.16 -0.75 -24.86
N ALA A 99 10.83 -0.79 -24.92
CA ALA A 99 10.11 -1.16 -26.13
C ALA A 99 10.35 -0.17 -27.30
N ALA A 100 10.38 1.13 -27.02
CA ALA A 100 10.69 2.15 -28.01
C ALA A 100 12.11 2.01 -28.57
N ALA A 101 13.10 1.71 -27.70
CA ALA A 101 14.49 1.49 -28.11
C ALA A 101 14.67 0.20 -28.95
N GLY A 102 13.94 -0.88 -28.63
CA GLY A 102 14.02 -2.15 -29.36
C GLY A 102 13.35 -2.13 -30.75
N THR A 103 12.46 -1.18 -31.00
CA THR A 103 11.74 -1.06 -32.29
C THR A 103 12.54 -0.25 -33.34
N GLY A 104 13.65 0.39 -32.93
CA GLY A 104 14.47 1.25 -33.78
C GLY A 104 15.63 0.58 -34.52
N SER A 105 15.59 -0.73 -34.81
CA SER A 105 16.66 -1.37 -35.60
C SER A 105 16.38 -1.21 -37.11
N PRO A 106 17.20 -0.45 -37.86
CA PRO A 106 16.98 -0.28 -39.30
C PRO A 106 17.31 -1.60 -40.00
N ARG A 107 16.33 -2.17 -40.71
CA ARG A 107 16.59 -3.22 -41.70
C ARG A 107 17.48 -2.61 -42.78
N HIS A 108 18.77 -2.97 -42.80
CA HIS A 108 19.60 -2.82 -43.97
C HIS A 108 19.05 -3.74 -45.06
N THR A 109 18.20 -3.20 -45.93
CA THR A 109 17.95 -3.77 -47.25
C THR A 109 19.22 -3.64 -48.06
N ARG A 110 19.73 -4.78 -48.50
CA ARG A 110 20.86 -4.93 -49.41
C ARG A 110 20.36 -4.96 -50.85
#